data_AF-A0A7C1I8J4-F1
#
_entry.id   AF-A0A7C1I8J4-F1
#
_cell.length_a   1.000
_cell.length_b   1.000
_cell.length_c   1.000
_cell.angle_alpha   90.00
_cell.angle_beta   90.00
_cell.angle_gamma   90.00
#
_symmetry.space_group_name_H-M   'P 1'
#
loop_
_entity.id
_entity.type
_entity.pdbx_description
1 polymer ?
#
loop_
_entity_poly.entity_id
_entity_poly.type
_entity_poly.pdbx_seq_one_letter_code
_entity_poly.pdbx_strand_id
1 'polypeptide(L)'
;MVQFEKDEMDVMRKSGQVIGNVADDYISDLYQLDRTRNVEEFIKQLKNIGLRAISISKKEKEPVYTEPLANLVDLINKYKDNYDEIKDIVLVYASVYLGIIKYKAYNKSRNVSNTGGS
;
A
#
# COMPACT_ATOMS: atom_id res chain seq x y z
N MET A 1 3.91 -22.96 -1.23
CA MET A 1 4.28 -21.75 -0.48
C MET A 1 5.71 -21.44 -0.82
N VAL A 2 5.91 -20.32 -1.52
CA VAL A 2 7.22 -19.84 -1.94
C VAL A 2 7.97 -19.38 -0.70
N GLN A 3 9.26 -19.72 -0.61
CA GLN A 3 10.14 -19.15 0.38
C GLN A 3 10.74 -17.87 -0.21
N PHE A 4 10.30 -16.72 0.30
CA PHE A 4 10.83 -15.41 -0.07
C PHE A 4 12.05 -15.07 0.76
N GLU A 5 13.06 -14.50 0.12
CA GLU A 5 14.24 -13.96 0.79
C GLU A 5 13.88 -12.70 1.59
N LYS A 6 14.74 -12.34 2.55
CA LYS A 6 14.50 -11.18 3.42
C LYS A 6 14.29 -9.89 2.64
N ASP A 7 15.08 -9.67 1.58
CA ASP A 7 15.00 -8.45 0.77
C ASP A 7 13.70 -8.42 -0.06
N GLU A 8 13.19 -9.57 -0.48
CA GLU A 8 11.92 -9.71 -1.20
C GLU A 8 10.74 -9.44 -0.27
N MET A 9 10.82 -9.93 0.96
CA MET A 9 9.88 -9.58 2.03
C MET A 9 9.89 -8.08 2.32
N ASP A 10 11.07 -7.44 2.29
CA ASP A 10 11.18 -6.00 2.50
C ASP A 10 10.54 -5.20 1.35
N VAL A 11 10.70 -5.65 0.10
CA VAL A 11 10.00 -5.08 -1.06
C VAL A 11 8.48 -5.14 -0.87
N MET A 12 7.93 -6.31 -0.50
CA MET A 12 6.49 -6.46 -0.27
C MET A 12 6.01 -5.57 0.89
N ARG A 13 6.76 -5.51 1.99
CA ARG A 13 6.44 -4.68 3.16
C ARG A 13 6.41 -3.19 2.82
N LYS A 14 7.44 -2.69 2.14
CA LYS A 14 7.54 -1.28 1.72
C LYS A 14 6.46 -0.93 0.69
N SER A 15 6.13 -1.85 -0.21
CA SER A 15 5.04 -1.66 -1.18
C SER A 15 3.68 -1.59 -0.48
N GLY A 16 3.43 -2.46 0.49
CA GLY A 16 2.25 -2.40 1.34
C GLY A 16 2.13 -1.05 2.04
N GLN A 17 3.22 -0.46 2.51
CA GLN A 17 3.21 0.89 3.09
C GLN A 17 2.72 1.95 2.11
N VAL A 18 3.24 1.95 0.87
CA VAL A 18 2.82 2.89 -0.17
C VAL A 18 1.33 2.72 -0.49
N ILE A 19 0.88 1.48 -0.65
CA ILE A 19 -0.53 1.17 -0.94
C ILE A 19 -1.43 1.59 0.22
N GLY A 20 -1.03 1.33 1.47
CA GLY A 20 -1.76 1.73 2.67
C GLY A 20 -1.90 3.24 2.79
N ASN A 21 -0.84 4.00 2.46
CA ASN A 21 -0.89 5.46 2.41
C ASN A 21 -1.89 5.95 1.34
N VAL A 22 -1.86 5.38 0.13
CA VAL A 22 -2.81 5.75 -0.93
C VAL A 22 -4.25 5.39 -0.54
N ALA A 23 -4.45 4.24 0.11
CA ALA A 23 -5.75 3.77 0.56
C ALA A 23 -6.37 4.64 1.67
N ASP A 24 -5.60 5.50 2.33
CA ASP A 24 -6.12 6.43 3.32
C ASP A 24 -7.13 7.42 2.69
N ASP A 25 -6.80 7.91 1.50
CA ASP A 25 -7.66 8.75 0.65
C ASP A 25 -8.53 7.92 -0.33
N TYR A 26 -8.00 6.80 -0.83
CA TYR A 26 -8.60 6.02 -1.92
C TYR A 26 -8.74 4.53 -1.57
N ILE A 27 -9.55 4.22 -0.56
CA ILE A 27 -9.77 2.84 -0.09
C ILE A 27 -10.20 1.86 -1.20
N SER A 28 -10.87 2.36 -2.25
CA SER A 28 -11.27 1.57 -3.41
C SER A 28 -10.10 0.90 -4.11
N ASP A 29 -8.89 1.49 -4.08
CA ASP A 29 -7.75 0.88 -4.76
C ASP A 29 -7.27 -0.39 -4.07
N LEU A 30 -7.37 -0.46 -2.74
CA LEU A 30 -7.06 -1.67 -1.98
C LEU A 30 -8.04 -2.80 -2.33
N TYR A 31 -9.34 -2.49 -2.40
CA TYR A 31 -10.35 -3.47 -2.82
C TYR A 31 -10.21 -3.89 -4.29
N GLN A 32 -9.83 -2.96 -5.17
CA GLN A 32 -9.57 -3.28 -6.57
C GLN A 32 -8.34 -4.17 -6.71
N LEU A 33 -7.30 -3.95 -5.92
CA LEU A 33 -6.08 -4.76 -5.89
C LEU A 33 -6.37 -6.20 -5.46
N ASP A 34 -7.16 -6.38 -4.39
CA ASP A 34 -7.65 -7.69 -3.92
C ASP A 34 -8.44 -8.45 -4.99
N ARG A 35 -9.26 -7.74 -5.77
CA ARG A 35 -10.12 -8.34 -6.81
C ARG A 35 -9.41 -8.74 -8.11
N THR A 36 -8.11 -8.46 -8.24
CA THR A 36 -7.33 -8.83 -9.43
C THR A 36 -7.26 -10.35 -9.56
N ARG A 37 -7.46 -10.85 -10.79
CA ARG A 37 -7.59 -12.29 -11.08
C ARG A 37 -6.41 -12.89 -11.84
N ASN A 38 -5.52 -12.02 -12.31
CA ASN A 38 -4.31 -12.39 -13.01
C ASN A 38 -3.23 -11.35 -12.75
N VAL A 39 -2.00 -11.73 -13.04
CA VAL A 39 -0.81 -10.92 -12.82
C VAL A 39 -0.82 -9.62 -13.63
N GLU A 40 -1.38 -9.63 -14.84
CA GLU A 40 -1.50 -8.43 -15.67
C GLU A 40 -2.45 -7.39 -15.05
N GLU A 41 -3.59 -7.82 -14.49
CA GLU A 41 -4.51 -6.99 -13.73
C GLU A 41 -3.85 -6.44 -12.45
N PHE A 42 -3.09 -7.28 -11.75
CA PHE A 42 -2.36 -6.89 -10.54
C PHE A 42 -1.34 -5.79 -10.83
N ILE A 43 -0.48 -5.97 -11.84
CA ILE A 43 0.50 -4.97 -12.28
C ILE A 43 -0.20 -3.68 -12.74
N LYS A 44 -1.30 -3.80 -13.50
CA LYS A 44 -2.10 -2.64 -13.93
C LYS A 44 -2.63 -1.85 -12.73
N GLN A 45 -3.07 -2.53 -11.68
CA GLN A 45 -3.57 -1.86 -10.48
C GLN A 45 -2.44 -1.21 -9.66
N LEU A 46 -1.26 -1.84 -9.56
CA LEU A 46 -0.08 -1.20 -8.97
C LEU A 46 0.31 0.09 -9.69
N LYS A 47 0.23 0.12 -11.02
CA LYS A 47 0.43 1.35 -11.81
C LYS A 47 -0.59 2.43 -11.44
N ASN A 48 -1.87 2.07 -11.33
CA ASN A 48 -2.92 3.04 -10.96
C ASN A 48 -2.67 3.62 -9.56
N ILE A 49 -2.27 2.78 -8.60
CA ILE A 49 -1.90 3.20 -7.24
C ILE A 49 -0.70 4.16 -7.30
N GLY A 50 0.33 3.86 -8.08
CA GLY A 50 1.48 4.75 -8.28
C GLY A 50 1.09 6.12 -8.84
N LEU A 51 0.16 6.18 -9.80
CA LEU A 51 -0.36 7.45 -10.33
C LEU A 51 -1.12 8.25 -9.28
N ARG A 52 -1.90 7.59 -8.42
CA ARG A 52 -2.61 8.26 -7.32
C ARG A 52 -1.68 8.74 -6.23
N ALA A 53 -0.63 7.99 -5.89
CA ALA A 53 0.42 8.42 -4.98
C ALA A 53 1.02 9.77 -5.42
N ILE A 54 1.31 9.94 -6.72
CA ILE A 54 1.78 11.21 -7.28
C ILE A 54 0.70 12.31 -7.16
N SER A 55 -0.56 11.97 -7.37
CA SER A 55 -1.67 12.91 -7.22
C SER A 55 -1.81 13.43 -5.78
N ILE A 56 -1.72 12.54 -4.78
CA ILE A 56 -1.73 12.89 -3.35
C ILE A 56 -0.54 13.77 -3.03
N SER A 57 0.66 13.38 -3.49
CA SER A 57 1.89 14.15 -3.27
C SER A 57 1.76 15.60 -3.73
N LYS A 58 1.14 15.83 -4.89
CA LYS A 58 0.87 17.18 -5.40
C LYS A 58 -0.12 17.97 -4.54
N LYS A 59 -1.15 17.30 -4.00
CA LYS A 59 -2.19 17.91 -3.15
C LYS A 59 -1.64 18.30 -1.77
N GLU A 60 -0.82 17.43 -1.17
CA GLU A 60 -0.33 17.58 0.21
C GLU A 60 1.03 18.28 0.30
N LYS A 61 1.71 18.46 -0.85
CA LYS A 61 3.11 18.96 -0.92
C LYS A 61 4.12 18.08 -0.19
N GLU A 62 3.77 16.82 0.06
CA GLU A 62 4.65 15.82 0.65
C GLU A 62 5.09 14.80 -0.43
N PRO A 63 6.39 14.49 -0.55
CA PRO A 63 6.86 13.52 -1.54
C PRO A 63 6.40 12.11 -1.18
N VAL A 64 5.82 11.39 -2.15
CA VAL A 64 5.52 9.95 -2.00
C VAL A 64 6.58 9.14 -2.72
N TYR A 65 7.26 8.27 -1.98
CA TYR A 65 8.31 7.40 -2.51
C TYR A 65 7.72 6.11 -3.09
N THR A 66 7.64 6.03 -4.42
CA THR A 66 6.97 4.93 -5.15
C THR A 66 7.91 3.85 -5.69
N GLU A 67 9.22 3.97 -5.51
CA GLU A 67 10.22 2.96 -5.94
C GLU A 67 9.88 1.54 -5.47
N PRO A 68 9.37 1.30 -4.24
CA PRO A 68 8.97 -0.03 -3.82
C PRO A 68 7.97 -0.70 -4.77
N LEU A 69 7.05 0.06 -5.39
CA LEU A 69 6.08 -0.49 -6.34
C LEU A 69 6.76 -0.98 -7.63
N ALA A 70 7.85 -0.34 -8.07
CA ALA A 70 8.62 -0.82 -9.21
C ALA A 70 9.35 -2.12 -8.87
N ASN A 71 10.01 -2.16 -7.71
CA ASN A 71 10.69 -3.37 -7.22
C ASN A 71 9.70 -4.53 -7.01
N LEU A 72 8.46 -4.23 -6.62
CA LEU A 72 7.40 -5.23 -6.51
C LEU A 72 7.02 -5.81 -7.87
N VAL A 73 6.97 -5.00 -8.94
CA VAL A 73 6.73 -5.50 -10.31
C VAL A 73 7.84 -6.45 -10.74
N ASP A 74 9.10 -6.14 -10.43
CA ASP A 74 10.22 -7.05 -10.71
C ASP A 74 10.09 -8.37 -9.95
N LEU A 75 9.70 -8.30 -8.68
CA LEU A 75 9.47 -9.49 -7.84
C LEU A 75 8.30 -10.34 -8.37
N ILE A 76 7.20 -9.71 -8.78
CA ILE A 76 6.05 -10.39 -9.40
C ILE A 76 6.48 -11.11 -10.67
N ASN A 77 7.30 -10.48 -11.51
CA ASN A 77 7.81 -11.12 -12.73
C ASN A 77 8.71 -12.32 -12.41
N LYS A 78 9.52 -12.24 -11.35
CA LYS A 78 10.36 -13.37 -10.89
C LYS A 78 9.53 -14.57 -10.42
N TYR A 79 8.41 -14.32 -9.74
CA TYR A 79 7.52 -15.36 -9.18
C TYR A 79 6.15 -15.35 -9.85
N LYS A 80 6.10 -15.22 -11.19
CA LYS A 80 4.85 -14.98 -11.94
C LYS A 80 3.77 -16.02 -11.65
N ASP A 81 4.14 -17.30 -11.55
CA ASP A 81 3.23 -18.41 -11.29
C ASP A 81 2.70 -18.44 -9.84
N ASN A 82 3.33 -17.68 -8.93
CA ASN A 82 2.98 -17.57 -7.52
C ASN A 82 2.63 -16.13 -7.12
N TYR A 83 2.23 -15.28 -8.09
CA TYR A 83 1.92 -13.87 -7.83
C TYR A 83 0.80 -13.67 -6.80
N ASP A 84 -0.11 -14.65 -6.66
CA ASP A 84 -1.17 -14.63 -5.66
C ASP A 84 -0.61 -14.62 -4.22
N GLU A 85 0.48 -15.36 -3.95
CA GLU A 85 1.13 -15.34 -2.63
C GLU A 85 1.74 -13.95 -2.36
N ILE A 86 2.33 -13.31 -3.38
CA ILE A 86 2.84 -11.93 -3.28
C ILE A 86 1.69 -10.95 -3.01
N LYS A 87 0.58 -11.08 -3.76
CA LYS A 87 -0.62 -10.25 -3.61
C LYS A 87 -1.14 -10.30 -2.18
N ASP A 88 -1.31 -11.49 -1.62
CA ASP A 88 -1.82 -11.68 -0.26
C ASP A 88 -0.92 -11.02 0.79
N ILE A 89 0.40 -11.21 0.69
CA ILE A 89 1.37 -10.60 1.61
C ILE A 89 1.32 -9.06 1.52
N VAL A 90 1.27 -8.52 0.31
CA VAL A 90 1.18 -7.07 0.09
C VAL A 90 -0.12 -6.50 0.64
N LEU A 91 -1.25 -7.18 0.46
CA LEU A 91 -2.56 -6.77 1.00
C LEU A 91 -2.58 -6.78 2.53
N VAL A 92 -1.94 -7.76 3.17
CA VAL A 92 -1.78 -7.79 4.63
C VAL A 92 -1.01 -6.57 5.10
N TYR A 93 0.16 -6.29 4.52
CA TYR A 93 0.94 -5.11 4.91
C TYR A 93 0.19 -3.80 4.66
N ALA A 94 -0.47 -3.67 3.50
CA ALA A 94 -1.25 -2.47 3.19
C ALA A 94 -2.38 -2.22 4.19
N SER A 95 -3.10 -3.27 4.57
CA SER A 95 -4.17 -3.21 5.57
C SER A 95 -3.64 -2.80 6.95
N VAL A 96 -2.48 -3.32 7.35
CA VAL A 96 -1.82 -2.96 8.61
C VAL A 96 -1.43 -1.48 8.61
N TYR A 97 -0.76 -1.00 7.55
CA TYR A 97 -0.35 0.41 7.49
C TYR A 97 -1.54 1.35 7.45
N LEU A 98 -2.59 1.03 6.70
CA LEU A 98 -3.84 1.79 6.72
C LEU A 98 -4.44 1.85 8.12
N GLY A 99 -4.50 0.70 8.82
CA GLY A 99 -4.98 0.64 10.20
C GLY A 99 -4.19 1.55 11.15
N ILE A 100 -2.85 1.56 11.02
CA ILE A 100 -1.97 2.44 11.79
C ILE A 100 -2.28 3.92 11.51
N ILE A 101 -2.49 4.30 10.25
CA ILE A 101 -2.82 5.68 9.86
C ILE A 101 -4.15 6.11 10.49
N LYS A 102 -5.20 5.30 10.32
CA LYS A 102 -6.53 5.59 10.88
C LYS A 102 -6.50 5.66 12.41
N TYR A 103 -5.78 4.76 13.08
CA TYR A 103 -5.62 4.77 14.53
C TYR A 103 -4.93 6.06 15.03
N LYS A 104 -3.85 6.49 14.36
CA LYS A 104 -3.16 7.75 14.69
C LYS A 104 -4.07 8.96 14.50
N ALA A 105 -4.83 9.01 13.41
CA ALA A 105 -5.77 10.10 13.14
C ALA A 105 -6.87 10.17 14.22
N TYR A 106 -7.44 9.03 14.62
CA TYR A 106 -8.43 8.93 15.68
C TYR A 106 -7.91 9.45 17.03
N ASN A 107 -6.70 9.06 17.43
CA ASN A 107 -6.12 9.52 18.70
C ASN A 107 -5.77 11.02 18.67
N LYS A 108 -5.32 11.54 17.52
CA LYS A 108 -5.03 12.97 17.36
C LYS A 108 -6.28 13.83 17.55
N SER A 109 -7.42 13.44 16.96
CA SER A 109 -8.67 14.20 17.10
C SER A 109 -9.19 14.21 18.54
N ARG A 110 -9.05 13.09 19.28
CA ARG A 110 -9.49 12.97 20.67
C ARG A 110 -8.69 13.82 21.65
N ASN A 111 -7.39 13.99 21.42
CA ASN A 111 -6.55 14.83 22.27
C ASN A 111 -6.84 16.33 22.08
N VAL A 112 -7.17 16.75 20.86
CA VAL A 112 -7.54 18.15 20.57
C VAL A 112 -8.90 18.53 21.20
N SER A 113 -9.87 17.62 21.22
CA SER A 113 -11.17 17.87 21.87
C SER A 113 -11.08 18.00 23.40
N ASN A 114 -10.07 17.40 24.04
CA ASN A 114 -9.91 17.47 25.49
C ASN A 114 -9.17 18.74 25.96
N THR A 115 -8.49 19.47 25.08
CA THR A 115 -7.75 20.70 25.42
C THR A 115 -8.52 21.99 25.14
N GLY A 116 -9.68 21.93 24.48
CA GLY A 116 -10.50 23.10 24.12
C GLY A 116 -11.59 23.47 25.14
N GLY A 117 -11.64 22.78 26.28
CA GLY A 117 -12.59 23.03 27.37
C GLY A 117 -11.86 23.36 28.66
N SER A 118 -11.27 24.55 28.76
CA SER A 118 -10.75 25.15 29.99
C SER A 118 -10.85 26.67 29.90
#